data_AF-A0A7H9KAS6-F1
#
_entry.id   AF-A0A7H9KAS6-F1
#
_cell.length_a   1.000
_cell.length_b   1.000
_cell.length_c   1.000
_cell.angle_alpha   90.00
_cell.angle_beta   90.00
_cell.angle_gamma   90.00
#
_symmetry.space_group_name_H-M   'P 1'
#
loop_
_entity.id
_entity.type
_entity.pdbx_description
1 polymer ?
#
loop_
_entity_poly.entity_id
_entity_poly.type
_entity_poly.pdbx_seq_one_letter_code
_entity_poly.pdbx_strand_id
1 'polypeptide(L)'
;MGCNKKTNKFLLFVSCMLLPFVAYSQDSSNPQFSDYLVPVSNGPFEKNIHFNKEQENYSQHWKNAVQEELKKSVNFAGHFRIYTASGGHGKECLRDNWVCGWVIDKLSGEVVATLPSDNNGSYNYADVSDNGTPVGLPFEIDTYKNSSMIAITGQSISVSKSDSPVCKTTLFNFNNNEYVKLIESLDGCNNQ
;
A
#
# COMPACT_ATOMS: atom_id res chain seq x y z
N MET A 1 64.91 -0.55 57.27
CA MET A 1 63.62 -1.27 57.28
C MET A 1 63.03 -1.13 55.88
N GLY A 2 62.80 -2.24 55.17
CA GLY A 2 62.15 -2.32 53.84
C GLY A 2 63.10 -2.05 52.64
N CYS A 3 63.75 -3.07 52.07
CA CYS A 3 63.32 -3.87 50.89
C CYS A 3 63.07 -3.04 49.61
N ASN A 4 63.94 -3.11 48.59
CA ASN A 4 63.92 -4.07 47.45
C ASN A 4 62.57 -4.05 46.70
N LYS A 5 62.47 -3.90 45.38
CA LYS A 5 63.25 -4.54 44.30
C LYS A 5 62.89 -3.91 42.93
N LYS A 6 63.86 -4.00 42.02
CA LYS A 6 63.84 -3.81 40.56
C LYS A 6 62.54 -4.23 39.84
N THR A 7 62.18 -3.52 38.76
CA THR A 7 61.76 -4.13 37.47
C THR A 7 61.72 -3.04 36.38
N ASN A 8 62.67 -3.07 35.43
CA ASN A 8 62.54 -3.60 34.08
C ASN A 8 61.56 -2.81 33.19
N LYS A 9 62.10 -1.89 32.38
CA LYS A 9 61.36 -1.10 31.39
C LYS A 9 61.05 -1.98 30.18
N PHE A 10 59.88 -2.60 30.16
CA PHE A 10 59.32 -3.23 28.97
C PHE A 10 58.27 -2.29 28.37
N LEU A 11 58.66 -1.54 27.34
CA LEU A 11 57.77 -0.68 26.57
C LEU A 11 56.97 -1.56 25.59
N LEU A 12 55.74 -1.89 25.95
CA LEU A 12 54.76 -2.50 25.06
C LEU A 12 54.08 -1.39 24.23
N PHE A 13 54.50 -1.25 22.97
CA PHE A 13 53.76 -0.50 21.96
C PHE A 13 52.52 -1.33 21.57
N VAL A 14 51.38 -1.07 22.20
CA VAL A 14 50.09 -1.57 21.75
C VAL A 14 49.60 -0.65 20.63
N SER A 15 49.90 -1.03 19.39
CA SER A 15 49.33 -0.42 18.19
C SER A 15 47.87 -0.84 18.08
N CYS A 16 46.94 -0.02 18.59
CA CYS A 16 45.51 -0.13 18.29
C CYS A 16 45.32 0.10 16.77
N MET A 17 45.29 -0.99 16.00
CA MET A 17 44.68 -0.99 14.67
C MET A 17 43.19 -0.70 14.85
N LEU A 18 42.83 0.58 14.76
CA LEU A 18 41.47 1.01 14.51
C LEU A 18 41.10 0.53 13.11
N LEU A 19 40.47 -0.64 13.01
CA LEU A 19 39.79 -1.06 11.80
C LEU A 19 38.67 -0.04 11.55
N PRO A 20 38.67 0.69 10.42
CA PRO A 20 37.51 1.48 10.06
C PRO A 20 36.39 0.46 9.76
N PHE A 21 35.42 0.38 10.67
CA PHE A 21 34.12 -0.18 10.32
C PHE A 21 33.57 0.70 9.21
N VAL A 22 33.68 0.23 7.97
CA VAL A 22 32.91 0.79 6.86
C VAL A 22 31.47 0.43 7.17
N ALA A 23 30.77 1.34 7.83
CA ALA A 23 29.32 1.30 7.92
C ALA A 23 28.81 1.46 6.49
N TYR A 24 28.41 0.36 5.86
CA TYR A 24 27.56 0.43 4.67
C TYR A 24 26.23 1.01 5.15
N SER A 25 26.02 2.31 4.98
CA SER A 25 24.66 2.82 4.90
C SER A 25 24.05 2.18 3.67
N GLN A 26 23.10 1.25 3.84
CA GLN A 26 22.16 1.00 2.76
C GLN A 26 21.44 2.34 2.57
N ASP A 27 21.74 3.04 1.47
CA ASP A 27 20.82 4.04 0.95
C ASP A 27 19.50 3.29 0.74
N SER A 28 18.55 3.46 1.67
CA SER A 28 17.20 2.97 1.46
C SER A 28 16.57 3.90 0.44
N SER A 29 16.89 3.68 -0.85
CA SER A 29 16.18 4.35 -1.93
C SER A 29 14.68 4.11 -1.75
N ASN A 30 13.86 5.14 -1.98
CA ASN A 30 12.42 5.02 -1.91
C ASN A 30 11.96 3.82 -2.75
N PRO A 31 11.03 2.97 -2.26
CA PRO A 31 10.52 1.82 -2.99
C PRO A 31 10.00 2.21 -4.38
N GLN A 32 10.40 1.48 -5.41
CA GLN A 32 9.95 1.67 -6.79
C GLN A 32 9.13 0.46 -7.25
N PHE A 33 8.22 0.65 -8.20
CA PHE A 33 7.40 -0.44 -8.75
C PHE A 33 8.24 -1.60 -9.32
N SER A 34 9.43 -1.29 -9.83
CA SER A 34 10.41 -2.26 -10.34
C SER A 34 11.02 -3.15 -9.27
N ASP A 35 10.92 -2.79 -8.00
CA ASP A 35 11.46 -3.59 -6.89
C ASP A 35 10.49 -4.74 -6.51
N TYR A 36 9.24 -4.66 -6.97
CA TYR A 36 8.13 -5.56 -6.63
C TYR A 36 7.56 -6.27 -7.85
N LEU A 37 8.42 -6.69 -8.78
CA LEU A 37 8.00 -7.32 -10.02
C LEU A 37 7.35 -8.69 -9.78
N VAL A 38 6.24 -8.94 -10.48
CA VAL A 38 5.54 -10.23 -10.49
C VAL A 38 5.23 -10.68 -11.92
N PRO A 39 5.21 -12.00 -12.20
CA PRO A 39 4.82 -12.52 -13.51
C PRO A 39 3.36 -12.16 -13.85
N VAL A 40 3.12 -11.77 -15.09
CA VAL A 40 1.77 -11.45 -15.58
C VAL A 40 1.12 -12.72 -16.13
N SER A 41 -0.04 -13.09 -15.59
CA SER A 41 -0.84 -14.20 -16.10
C SER A 41 -1.57 -13.82 -17.38
N ASN A 42 -1.64 -14.76 -18.31
CA ASN A 42 -2.45 -14.65 -19.54
C ASN A 42 -3.71 -15.53 -19.49
N GLY A 43 -4.01 -16.13 -18.33
CA GLY A 43 -5.17 -17.00 -18.12
C GLY A 43 -4.87 -18.50 -18.21
N PRO A 44 -5.91 -19.36 -18.27
CA PRO A 44 -7.33 -18.99 -18.37
C PRO A 44 -7.82 -18.25 -17.13
N PHE A 45 -8.71 -17.28 -17.34
CA PHE A 45 -9.36 -16.53 -16.25
C PHE A 45 -10.76 -17.09 -16.00
N GLU A 46 -11.21 -16.96 -14.75
CA GLU A 46 -12.56 -17.31 -14.35
C GLU A 46 -13.58 -16.43 -15.07
N LYS A 47 -14.77 -16.99 -15.32
CA LYS A 47 -15.85 -16.32 -16.06
C LYS A 47 -16.85 -15.62 -15.14
N ASN A 48 -17.02 -16.13 -13.92
CA ASN A 48 -18.02 -15.65 -12.98
C ASN A 48 -17.38 -15.25 -11.66
N ILE A 49 -17.93 -14.23 -11.01
CA ILE A 49 -17.51 -13.91 -9.65
C ILE A 49 -18.08 -14.94 -8.67
N HIS A 50 -17.26 -15.37 -7.71
CA HIS A 50 -17.67 -16.22 -6.59
C HIS A 50 -17.83 -15.36 -5.33
N PHE A 51 -19.05 -14.91 -5.08
CA PHE A 51 -19.36 -14.08 -3.91
C PHE A 51 -19.28 -14.90 -2.62
N ASN A 52 -18.63 -14.34 -1.60
CA ASN A 52 -18.70 -14.88 -0.25
C ASN A 52 -20.02 -14.48 0.44
N LYS A 53 -20.28 -15.03 1.64
CA LYS A 53 -21.51 -14.80 2.42
C LYS A 53 -21.80 -13.31 2.68
N GLU A 54 -20.77 -12.49 2.82
CA GLU A 54 -20.95 -11.06 3.04
C GLU A 54 -21.38 -10.37 1.73
N GLN A 55 -20.66 -10.66 0.65
CA GLN A 55 -20.86 -10.11 -0.70
C GLN A 55 -22.19 -10.54 -1.32
N GLU A 56 -22.74 -11.69 -0.93
CA GLU A 56 -24.10 -12.09 -1.28
C GLU A 56 -25.15 -11.07 -0.82
N ASN A 57 -24.86 -10.31 0.24
CA ASN A 57 -25.74 -9.28 0.77
C ASN A 57 -25.43 -7.87 0.25
N TYR A 58 -24.48 -7.70 -0.67
CA TYR A 58 -24.16 -6.41 -1.29
C TYR A 58 -25.19 -6.06 -2.38
N SER A 59 -25.19 -4.80 -2.81
CA SER A 59 -26.14 -4.31 -3.82
C SER A 59 -26.00 -5.06 -5.16
N GLN A 60 -27.09 -5.12 -5.91
CA GLN A 60 -27.05 -5.65 -7.28
C GLN A 60 -26.17 -4.78 -8.19
N HIS A 61 -26.12 -3.48 -7.93
CA HIS A 61 -25.25 -2.54 -8.64
C HIS A 61 -23.79 -2.97 -8.53
N TRP A 62 -23.30 -3.21 -7.31
CA TRP A 62 -21.94 -3.68 -7.06
C TRP A 62 -21.67 -5.03 -7.71
N LYS A 63 -22.59 -6.01 -7.54
CA LYS A 63 -22.43 -7.35 -8.13
C LYS A 63 -22.28 -7.31 -9.66
N ASN A 64 -23.07 -6.47 -10.31
CA ASN A 64 -22.97 -6.27 -11.76
C ASN A 64 -21.64 -5.61 -12.12
N ALA A 65 -21.22 -4.57 -11.38
CA ALA A 65 -19.96 -3.87 -11.63
C ALA A 65 -18.76 -4.82 -11.54
N VAL A 66 -18.61 -5.59 -10.45
CA VAL A 66 -17.47 -6.51 -10.29
C VAL A 66 -17.47 -7.64 -11.32
N GLN A 67 -18.64 -8.10 -11.76
CA GLN A 67 -18.76 -9.07 -12.85
C GLN A 67 -18.32 -8.50 -14.21
N GLU A 68 -18.58 -7.21 -14.47
CA GLU A 68 -18.07 -6.54 -15.67
C GLU A 68 -16.55 -6.28 -15.57
N GLU A 69 -16.05 -5.92 -14.40
CA GLU A 69 -14.61 -5.76 -14.16
C GLU A 69 -13.85 -7.08 -14.37
N LEU A 70 -14.41 -8.24 -13.99
CA LEU A 70 -13.81 -9.55 -14.24
C LEU A 70 -13.54 -9.81 -15.74
N LYS A 71 -14.33 -9.24 -16.65
CA LYS A 71 -14.15 -9.41 -18.10
C LYS A 71 -12.99 -8.57 -18.66
N LYS A 72 -12.57 -7.53 -17.95
CA LYS A 72 -11.50 -6.61 -18.38
C LYS A 72 -10.12 -7.20 -18.10
N SER A 73 -9.09 -6.67 -18.75
CA SER A 73 -7.70 -7.13 -18.59
C SER A 73 -7.17 -6.95 -17.16
N VAL A 74 -6.16 -7.75 -16.79
CA VAL A 74 -5.34 -7.53 -15.58
C VAL A 74 -4.79 -6.11 -15.57
N ASN A 75 -4.82 -5.46 -14.41
CA ASN A 75 -4.18 -4.14 -14.20
C ASN A 75 -3.30 -4.11 -12.95
N PHE A 76 -3.22 -5.22 -12.20
CA PHE A 76 -2.53 -5.24 -10.91
C PHE A 76 -1.93 -6.61 -10.60
N ALA A 77 -0.72 -6.63 -10.03
CA ALA A 77 -0.13 -7.77 -9.33
C ALA A 77 -0.22 -9.13 -10.06
N GLY A 78 0.08 -9.13 -11.36
CA GLY A 78 0.24 -10.30 -12.21
C GLY A 78 -1.07 -10.83 -12.77
N HIS A 79 -2.05 -11.09 -11.92
CA HIS A 79 -3.32 -11.72 -12.28
C HIS A 79 -4.54 -11.05 -11.64
N PHE A 80 -4.34 -10.01 -10.85
CA PHE A 80 -5.42 -9.28 -10.22
C PHE A 80 -5.94 -8.15 -11.10
N ARG A 81 -7.16 -7.76 -10.78
CA ARG A 81 -7.71 -6.49 -11.21
C ARG A 81 -8.19 -5.70 -10.00
N ILE A 82 -7.65 -4.51 -9.83
CA ILE A 82 -8.22 -3.54 -8.88
C ILE A 82 -9.25 -2.67 -9.59
N TYR A 83 -10.35 -2.42 -8.90
CA TYR A 83 -11.46 -1.58 -9.35
C TYR A 83 -11.86 -0.65 -8.22
N THR A 84 -12.12 0.62 -8.54
CA THR A 84 -12.62 1.63 -7.61
C THR A 84 -13.93 2.22 -8.11
N ALA A 85 -14.79 2.64 -7.19
CA ALA A 85 -16.04 3.34 -7.49
C ALA A 85 -16.37 4.36 -6.42
N SER A 86 -17.08 5.40 -6.84
CA SER A 86 -17.79 6.31 -5.95
C SER A 86 -18.91 5.58 -5.21
N GLY A 87 -19.15 5.98 -3.97
CA GLY A 87 -20.20 5.40 -3.13
C GLY A 87 -21.60 5.88 -3.47
N GLY A 88 -22.55 5.61 -2.57
CA GLY A 88 -23.96 5.98 -2.71
C GLY A 88 -24.86 4.88 -3.27
N HIS A 89 -24.28 3.72 -3.62
CA HIS A 89 -24.98 2.66 -4.34
C HIS A 89 -25.15 1.36 -3.56
N GLY A 90 -25.09 1.39 -2.24
CA GLY A 90 -25.27 0.22 -1.39
C GLY A 90 -24.57 0.38 -0.05
N LYS A 91 -24.70 -0.63 0.82
CA LYS A 91 -24.05 -0.61 2.14
C LYS A 91 -22.55 -0.84 2.07
N GLU A 92 -22.08 -1.46 0.98
CA GLU A 92 -20.67 -1.75 0.70
C GLU A 92 -19.85 -0.51 0.36
N CYS A 93 -20.50 0.57 -0.08
CA CYS A 93 -19.89 1.88 -0.27
C CYS A 93 -20.93 2.97 -0.05
N LEU A 94 -21.10 3.36 1.22
CA LEU A 94 -22.34 3.98 1.71
C LEU A 94 -22.60 5.41 1.22
N ARG A 95 -21.57 6.27 1.21
CA ARG A 95 -21.76 7.71 0.97
C ARG A 95 -21.26 8.13 -0.40
N ASP A 96 -21.99 9.02 -1.06
CA ASP A 96 -21.70 9.50 -2.42
C ASP A 96 -20.31 10.13 -2.55
N ASN A 97 -19.79 10.74 -1.48
CA ASN A 97 -18.47 11.37 -1.44
C ASN A 97 -17.35 10.39 -1.04
N TRP A 98 -17.63 9.09 -0.95
CA TRP A 98 -16.63 8.07 -0.69
C TRP A 98 -16.13 7.46 -1.98
N VAL A 99 -14.89 7.01 -1.95
CA VAL A 99 -14.30 6.11 -2.93
C VAL A 99 -14.01 4.79 -2.23
N CYS A 100 -14.53 3.71 -2.78
CA CYS A 100 -14.27 2.36 -2.34
C CYS A 100 -13.56 1.59 -3.44
N GLY A 101 -12.85 0.53 -3.10
CA GLY A 101 -12.18 -0.31 -4.08
C GLY A 101 -12.05 -1.74 -3.65
N TRP A 102 -11.93 -2.61 -4.64
CA TRP A 102 -11.91 -4.06 -4.50
C TRP A 102 -10.87 -4.67 -5.43
N VAL A 103 -10.18 -5.70 -4.95
CA VAL A 103 -9.24 -6.51 -5.72
C VAL A 103 -9.92 -7.81 -6.13
N ILE A 104 -10.04 -8.02 -7.43
CA ILE A 104 -10.58 -9.23 -8.05
C ILE A 104 -9.39 -10.11 -8.43
N ASP A 105 -9.34 -11.32 -7.89
CA ASP A 105 -8.47 -12.37 -8.41
C ASP A 105 -9.12 -12.94 -9.69
N LYS A 106 -8.49 -12.72 -10.84
CA LYS A 106 -9.04 -13.20 -12.11
C LYS A 106 -8.86 -14.71 -12.33
N LEU A 107 -7.99 -15.37 -11.57
CA LEU A 107 -7.79 -16.81 -11.67
C LEU A 107 -8.89 -17.57 -10.93
N SER A 108 -9.26 -17.10 -9.74
CA SER A 108 -10.31 -17.73 -8.92
C SER A 108 -11.70 -17.12 -9.13
N GLY A 109 -11.81 -15.89 -9.63
CA GLY A 109 -13.08 -15.15 -9.68
C GLY A 109 -13.51 -14.61 -8.31
N GLU A 110 -12.65 -14.62 -7.31
CA GLU A 110 -12.96 -14.10 -5.98
C GLU A 110 -12.61 -12.61 -5.85
N VAL A 111 -13.39 -11.88 -5.04
CA VAL A 111 -12.98 -10.56 -4.55
C VAL A 111 -12.23 -10.75 -3.25
N VAL A 112 -10.91 -10.57 -3.29
CA VAL A 112 -9.97 -11.02 -2.24
C VAL A 112 -9.56 -9.93 -1.26
N ALA A 113 -9.71 -8.65 -1.63
CA ALA A 113 -9.38 -7.52 -0.75
C ALA A 113 -10.19 -6.27 -1.10
N THR A 114 -10.30 -5.36 -0.13
CA THR A 114 -10.73 -3.97 -0.37
C THR A 114 -9.50 -3.08 -0.60
N LEU A 115 -9.66 -1.75 -0.59
CA LEU A 115 -8.52 -0.86 -0.39
C LEU A 115 -7.89 -1.06 1.01
N PRO A 116 -6.63 -0.67 1.23
CA PRO A 116 -5.98 -0.74 2.54
C PRO A 116 -6.81 -0.02 3.60
N SER A 117 -6.94 -0.63 4.77
CA SER A 117 -7.63 -0.01 5.90
C SER A 117 -6.68 0.88 6.71
N ASP A 118 -7.22 1.92 7.34
CA ASP A 118 -6.50 2.60 8.43
C ASP A 118 -6.51 1.79 9.73
N ASN A 119 -5.83 2.35 10.74
CA ASN A 119 -5.80 1.84 12.10
C ASN A 119 -7.19 1.75 12.77
N ASN A 120 -8.22 2.40 12.21
CA ASN A 120 -9.60 2.29 12.69
C ASN A 120 -10.42 1.25 11.89
N GLY A 121 -9.79 0.57 10.92
CA GLY A 121 -10.42 -0.42 10.06
C GLY A 121 -11.21 0.16 8.89
N SER A 122 -11.15 1.47 8.64
CA SER A 122 -11.85 2.06 7.50
C SER A 122 -11.05 1.86 6.21
N TYR A 123 -11.67 1.24 5.22
CA TYR A 123 -11.15 1.06 3.85
C TYR A 123 -11.84 1.98 2.83
N ASN A 124 -12.63 2.95 3.31
CA ASN A 124 -13.28 3.96 2.48
C ASN A 124 -12.36 5.19 2.39
N TYR A 125 -12.27 5.76 1.21
CA TYR A 125 -11.47 6.94 0.92
C TYR A 125 -12.37 8.10 0.51
N ALA A 126 -11.86 9.31 0.49
CA ALA A 126 -12.53 10.46 -0.08
C ALA A 126 -11.50 11.32 -0.82
N ASP A 127 -12.00 12.17 -1.70
CA ASP A 127 -11.19 13.23 -2.29
C ASP A 127 -10.64 14.13 -1.17
N VAL A 128 -9.41 14.59 -1.36
CA VAL A 128 -8.75 15.42 -0.35
C VAL A 128 -9.30 16.84 -0.45
N SER A 129 -10.07 17.22 0.56
CA SER A 129 -10.41 18.63 0.83
C SER A 129 -9.13 19.43 1.01
N ASP A 130 -9.08 20.48 0.22
CA ASP A 130 -8.00 21.41 0.05
C ASP A 130 -7.33 21.98 1.33
N ASN A 131 -5.99 22.06 1.30
CA ASN A 131 -5.12 22.76 2.26
C ASN A 131 -4.77 24.21 1.78
N GLY A 132 -5.70 24.94 1.13
CA GLY A 132 -5.50 26.36 0.72
C GLY A 132 -5.32 26.66 -0.78
N THR A 133 -5.79 25.79 -1.65
CA THR A 133 -5.77 25.76 -3.13
C THR A 133 -7.21 25.58 -3.70
N PRO A 134 -7.68 26.37 -4.67
CA PRO A 134 -9.09 26.32 -5.12
C PRO A 134 -9.64 24.96 -5.63
N VAL A 135 -8.81 23.94 -5.81
CA VAL A 135 -9.17 22.62 -6.33
C VAL A 135 -8.56 21.57 -5.40
N GLY A 136 -9.39 20.83 -4.66
CA GLY A 136 -8.94 19.66 -3.89
C GLY A 136 -8.38 18.58 -4.82
N LEU A 137 -7.41 17.79 -4.36
CA LEU A 137 -6.79 16.75 -5.19
C LEU A 137 -7.60 15.44 -5.12
N PRO A 138 -7.91 14.83 -6.27
CA PRO A 138 -8.75 13.64 -6.33
C PRO A 138 -8.04 12.44 -5.71
N PHE A 139 -8.82 11.47 -5.23
CA PHE A 139 -8.29 10.16 -4.91
C PHE A 139 -7.65 9.52 -6.16
N GLU A 140 -6.41 9.05 -6.05
CA GLU A 140 -5.69 8.38 -7.14
C GLU A 140 -5.06 7.06 -6.71
N ILE A 141 -4.97 6.14 -7.67
CA ILE A 141 -4.41 4.81 -7.48
C ILE A 141 -3.50 4.46 -8.66
N ASP A 142 -2.22 4.24 -8.37
CA ASP A 142 -1.25 3.79 -9.37
C ASP A 142 -0.96 2.31 -9.16
N THR A 143 -1.28 1.52 -10.19
CA THR A 143 -1.00 0.09 -10.24
C THR A 143 -0.43 -0.33 -11.58
N TYR A 144 0.39 -1.37 -11.57
CA TYR A 144 0.90 -1.99 -12.78
C TYR A 144 0.60 -3.48 -12.77
N LYS A 145 0.24 -4.03 -13.94
CA LYS A 145 -0.03 -5.46 -14.10
C LYS A 145 1.16 -6.34 -13.70
N ASN A 146 2.38 -5.85 -13.77
CA ASN A 146 3.62 -6.58 -13.48
C ASN A 146 4.26 -6.18 -12.16
N SER A 147 3.57 -5.44 -11.29
CA SER A 147 4.07 -5.06 -9.97
C SER A 147 3.04 -5.40 -8.90
N SER A 148 3.49 -5.93 -7.76
CA SER A 148 2.67 -6.08 -6.56
C SER A 148 2.63 -4.82 -5.71
N MET A 149 3.41 -3.78 -6.07
CA MET A 149 3.33 -2.49 -5.41
C MET A 149 2.11 -1.70 -5.92
N ILE A 150 1.50 -0.94 -5.02
CA ILE A 150 0.42 -0.01 -5.29
C ILE A 150 0.73 1.33 -4.60
N ALA A 151 0.52 2.44 -5.31
CA ALA A 151 0.51 3.76 -4.71
C ALA A 151 -0.93 4.24 -4.59
N ILE A 152 -1.28 4.78 -3.41
CA ILE A 152 -2.57 5.43 -3.19
C ILE A 152 -2.30 6.85 -2.74
N THR A 153 -2.81 7.82 -3.50
CA THR A 153 -2.81 9.23 -3.14
C THR A 153 -4.20 9.59 -2.61
N GLY A 154 -4.23 9.99 -1.35
CA GLY A 154 -5.46 10.22 -0.59
C GLY A 154 -5.37 9.60 0.80
N GLN A 155 -6.44 9.75 1.57
CA GLN A 155 -6.53 9.23 2.93
C GLN A 155 -7.84 8.47 3.12
N SER A 156 -7.75 7.33 3.80
CA SER A 156 -8.94 6.64 4.28
C SER A 156 -9.64 7.49 5.32
N ILE A 157 -10.94 7.65 5.16
CA ILE A 157 -11.78 8.47 6.02
C ILE A 157 -12.40 7.60 7.10
N SER A 158 -12.25 8.03 8.35
CA SER A 158 -12.92 7.38 9.45
C SER A 158 -14.44 7.59 9.34
N VAL A 159 -15.21 6.52 9.53
CA VAL A 159 -16.69 6.62 9.57
C VAL A 159 -17.17 7.46 10.76
N SER A 160 -16.34 7.58 11.81
CA SER A 160 -16.69 8.19 13.11
C SER A 160 -15.97 9.50 13.43
N LYS A 161 -14.91 9.88 12.68
CA LYS A 161 -14.16 11.12 12.92
C LYS A 161 -14.25 12.07 11.74
N SER A 162 -14.51 13.34 12.05
CA SER A 162 -14.50 14.46 11.09
C SER A 162 -13.08 15.03 10.98
N ASP A 163 -12.09 14.18 10.75
CA ASP A 163 -10.74 14.67 10.47
C ASP A 163 -10.69 15.15 9.03
N SER A 164 -10.16 16.35 8.79
CA SER A 164 -9.94 16.85 7.43
C SER A 164 -8.98 15.88 6.72
N PRO A 165 -9.32 15.37 5.53
CA PRO A 165 -8.44 14.47 4.80
C PRO A 165 -7.12 15.19 4.52
N VAL A 166 -6.00 14.57 4.89
CA VAL A 166 -4.65 15.06 4.61
C VAL A 166 -4.21 14.45 3.30
N CYS A 167 -3.65 15.27 2.40
CA CYS A 167 -3.01 14.70 1.24
C CYS A 167 -1.76 13.93 1.63
N LYS A 168 -1.75 12.64 1.31
CA LYS A 168 -0.59 11.78 1.46
C LYS A 168 -0.59 10.73 0.37
N THR A 169 0.60 10.31 -0.01
CA THR A 169 0.78 9.14 -0.87
C THR A 169 1.36 8.02 -0.03
N THR A 170 0.70 6.88 -0.01
CA THR A 170 1.18 5.69 0.68
C THR A 170 1.47 4.59 -0.33
N LEU A 171 2.67 4.02 -0.25
CA LEU A 171 3.05 2.86 -1.02
C LEU A 171 2.80 1.60 -0.21
N PHE A 172 2.17 0.61 -0.81
CA PHE A 172 1.97 -0.71 -0.23
C PHE A 172 2.51 -1.79 -1.15
N ASN A 173 3.04 -2.86 -0.58
CA ASN A 173 3.21 -4.12 -1.28
C ASN A 173 2.00 -5.01 -1.01
N PHE A 174 1.34 -5.48 -2.06
CA PHE A 174 0.21 -6.41 -1.96
C PHE A 174 0.70 -7.84 -2.07
N ASN A 175 0.57 -8.60 -0.99
CA ASN A 175 1.03 -9.97 -0.91
C ASN A 175 0.05 -10.81 -0.09
N ASN A 176 -0.23 -12.03 -0.54
CA ASN A 176 -1.19 -12.92 0.12
C ASN A 176 -2.55 -12.27 0.43
N ASN A 177 -3.07 -11.47 -0.52
CA ASN A 177 -4.32 -10.73 -0.39
C ASN A 177 -4.32 -9.65 0.70
N GLU A 178 -3.16 -9.26 1.22
CA GLU A 178 -2.98 -8.26 2.26
C GLU A 178 -2.04 -7.13 1.79
N TYR A 179 -2.16 -5.96 2.41
CA TYR A 179 -1.30 -4.82 2.12
C TYR A 179 -0.26 -4.63 3.23
N VAL A 180 1.01 -4.61 2.83
CA VAL A 180 2.13 -4.23 3.70
C VAL A 180 2.54 -2.81 3.35
N LYS A 181 2.32 -1.87 4.28
CA LYS A 181 2.75 -0.48 4.12
C LYS A 181 4.27 -0.42 4.00
N LEU A 182 4.77 0.21 2.94
CA LEU A 182 6.20 0.39 2.66
C LEU A 182 6.69 1.75 3.16
N ILE A 183 6.04 2.82 2.68
CA ILE A 183 6.36 4.21 3.02
C ILE A 183 5.10 5.08 2.86
N GLU A 184 5.08 6.20 3.56
CA GLU A 184 4.05 7.24 3.43
C GLU A 184 4.75 8.61 3.33
N SER A 185 4.32 9.40 2.36
CA SER A 185 4.78 10.78 2.15
C SER A 185 3.62 11.73 2.38
N LEU A 186 3.82 12.70 3.26
CA LEU A 186 2.87 13.81 3.50
C LEU A 186 2.98 14.91 2.43
N ASP A 187 4.00 14.83 1.56
CA ASP A 187 4.17 15.70 0.39
C ASP A 187 3.52 15.10 -0.87
N GLY A 188 2.64 14.11 -0.71
CA GLY A 188 2.04 13.36 -1.83
C GLY A 188 1.38 14.24 -2.89
N CYS A 189 0.91 15.42 -2.51
CA CYS A 189 0.28 16.40 -3.40
C CYS A 189 1.20 17.54 -3.88
N ASN A 190 2.43 17.64 -3.35
CA ASN A 190 3.36 18.73 -3.70
C ASN A 190 4.27 18.36 -4.89
N ASN A 191 4.19 17.13 -5.39
CA ASN A 191 5.09 16.57 -6.40
C ASN A 191 4.42 16.22 -7.74
N GLN A 192 3.19 16.70 -7.99
CA GLN A 192 2.54 16.59 -9.32
C GLN A 192 2.95 17.74 -10.24
#